data_AF-A0A9X0BHJ8-F1
#
_entry.id   AF-A0A9X0BHJ8-F1
#
_cell.length_a   1.000
_cell.length_b   1.000
_cell.length_c   1.000
_cell.angle_alpha   90.00
_cell.angle_beta   90.00
_cell.angle_gamma   90.00
#
_symmetry.space_group_name_H-M   'P 1'
#
loop_
_entity.id
_entity.type
_entity.pdbx_description
1 polymer ?
#
loop_
_entity_poly.entity_id
_entity_poly.type
_entity_poly.pdbx_seq_one_letter_code
_entity_poly.pdbx_strand_id
1 'polypeptide(L)'
;MSVPGETDALLGNSTPSKPSRLSRLSKHLRSDLDPTHGDLVLLFCYVITGLLDSSSVLIWGSFVSMQTGNTVYFGLGLVGTEDDRWIKSGVSIAGFCLGSLCFATFHRVFPSRRRWVLCASFLAQTLCVSLAALIVTIYRPTRGGPLSWLVLVPVALIAFQSSGQAVTSRVLNFGGLTSVVLTKEMRRIGAVLCLLFGVVLGGLWAHSSVGMMGALWTAAILKSLIVAGWLAWKGKCVEETE
;
A
#
# COMPACT_ATOMS: atom_id res chain seq x y z
N MET A 1 53.99 0.55 44.93
CA MET A 1 54.26 1.63 43.96
C MET A 1 54.55 0.95 42.63
N SER A 2 53.53 0.74 41.81
CA SER A 2 53.62 0.03 40.52
C SER A 2 53.88 1.04 39.41
N VAL A 3 54.94 0.83 38.63
CA VAL A 3 55.32 1.64 37.47
C VAL A 3 54.29 1.42 36.35
N PRO A 4 53.62 2.46 35.82
CA PRO A 4 52.75 2.33 34.65
C PRO A 4 53.58 2.03 33.39
N GLY A 5 53.09 1.13 32.53
CA GLY A 5 53.76 0.75 31.28
C GLY A 5 53.51 1.77 30.16
N GLU A 6 54.52 1.98 29.30
CA GLU A 6 54.53 2.87 28.14
C GLU A 6 53.51 2.53 27.02
N THR A 7 52.61 1.57 27.24
CA THR A 7 51.55 1.21 26.30
C THR A 7 50.15 1.54 26.78
N ASP A 8 50.00 2.25 27.91
CA ASP A 8 48.70 2.81 28.27
C ASP A 8 48.28 3.82 27.21
N ALA A 9 47.20 3.49 26.51
CA ALA A 9 46.58 4.34 25.50
C ALA A 9 46.13 5.64 26.15
N LEU A 10 47.03 6.63 26.13
CA LEU A 10 46.84 8.01 26.50
C LEU A 10 45.65 8.59 25.72
N LEU A 11 44.50 8.70 26.40
CA LEU A 11 43.47 9.72 26.17
C LEU A 11 43.20 10.03 24.69
N GLY A 12 42.71 9.04 23.95
CA GLY A 12 41.89 9.30 22.79
C GLY A 12 40.56 9.87 23.27
N ASN A 13 40.47 11.20 23.39
CA ASN A 13 39.24 11.96 23.61
C ASN A 13 38.28 11.73 22.42
N SER A 14 37.70 10.54 22.31
CA SER A 14 36.56 10.28 21.45
C SER A 14 35.36 10.93 22.12
N THR A 15 35.27 12.25 22.00
CA THR A 15 33.96 12.90 22.08
C THR A 15 33.04 12.09 21.16
N PRO A 16 31.93 11.53 21.65
CA PRO A 16 31.03 10.79 20.79
C PRO A 16 30.53 11.78 19.74
N SER A 17 31.11 11.71 18.54
CA SER A 17 30.70 12.58 17.44
C SER A 17 29.21 12.37 17.29
N LYS A 18 28.42 13.42 17.56
CA LYS A 18 26.96 13.32 17.54
C LYS A 18 26.61 12.71 16.18
N PRO A 19 25.94 11.55 16.13
CA PRO A 19 25.77 10.85 14.86
C PRO A 19 25.09 11.80 13.89
N SER A 20 25.68 11.94 12.69
CA SER A 20 25.15 12.82 11.65
C SER A 20 23.66 12.54 11.43
N ARG A 21 22.88 13.56 11.05
CA ARG A 21 21.43 13.37 10.82
C ARG A 21 21.16 12.25 9.80
N LEU A 22 22.05 12.08 8.82
CA LEU A 22 22.02 11.00 7.83
C LEU A 22 22.27 9.61 8.44
N SER A 23 23.22 9.46 9.36
CA SER A 23 23.46 8.17 10.01
C SER A 23 22.32 7.77 10.95
N ARG A 24 21.69 8.74 11.63
CA ARG A 24 20.47 8.50 12.43
C ARG A 24 19.28 8.09 11.55
N LEU A 25 19.06 8.80 10.45
CA LEU A 25 17.99 8.48 9.50
C LEU A 25 18.21 7.10 8.87
N SER A 26 19.43 6.78 8.45
CA SER A 26 19.79 5.47 7.90
C SER A 26 19.56 4.34 8.92
N LYS A 27 19.97 4.53 10.17
CA LYS A 27 19.70 3.57 11.27
C LYS A 27 18.20 3.39 11.49
N HIS A 28 17.44 4.48 11.49
CA HIS A 28 15.98 4.46 11.64
C HIS A 28 15.27 3.78 10.47
N LEU A 29 15.72 3.97 9.23
CA LEU A 29 15.12 3.31 8.05
C LEU A 29 15.46 1.82 7.98
N ARG A 30 16.57 1.40 8.58
CA ARG A 30 17.00 0.00 8.63
C ARG A 30 16.45 -0.78 9.83
N SER A 31 15.90 -0.12 10.83
CA SER A 31 15.27 -0.82 11.96
C SER A 31 13.97 -1.50 11.53
N ASP A 32 13.60 -2.54 12.26
CA ASP A 32 12.33 -3.23 12.02
C ASP A 32 11.14 -2.41 12.52
N LEU A 33 9.99 -2.58 11.87
CA LEU A 33 8.73 -2.03 12.38
C LEU A 33 8.20 -2.90 13.52
N ASP A 34 7.71 -2.24 14.56
CA ASP A 34 6.98 -2.93 15.62
C ASP A 34 5.59 -3.33 15.09
N PRO A 35 5.23 -4.63 15.09
CA PRO A 35 3.98 -5.10 14.52
C PRO A 35 2.72 -4.67 15.30
N THR A 36 2.88 -4.17 16.54
CA THR A 36 1.77 -3.88 17.47
C THR A 36 0.65 -3.03 16.88
N HIS A 37 0.96 -2.14 15.95
CA HIS A 37 -0.03 -1.26 15.31
C HIS A 37 -0.15 -1.47 13.79
N GLY A 38 0.37 -2.59 13.27
CA GLY A 38 0.24 -2.95 11.86
C GLY A 38 -1.22 -3.03 11.41
N ASP A 39 -2.12 -3.38 12.33
CA ASP A 39 -3.56 -3.46 12.09
C ASP A 39 -4.17 -2.13 11.65
N LEU A 40 -3.73 -0.98 12.18
CA LEU A 40 -4.21 0.33 11.75
C LEU A 40 -3.94 0.57 10.27
N VAL A 41 -2.76 0.16 9.79
CA VAL A 41 -2.39 0.29 8.37
C VAL A 41 -3.27 -0.60 7.50
N LEU A 42 -3.59 -1.81 7.96
CA LEU A 42 -4.50 -2.71 7.25
C LEU A 42 -5.90 -2.11 7.13
N LEU A 43 -6.42 -1.51 8.21
CA LEU A 43 -7.71 -0.83 8.20
C LEU A 43 -7.74 0.32 7.18
N PHE A 44 -6.70 1.16 7.14
CA PHE A 44 -6.57 2.20 6.10
C PHE A 44 -6.52 1.61 4.69
N CYS A 45 -5.84 0.48 4.49
CA CYS A 45 -5.81 -0.20 3.19
C CYS A 45 -7.21 -0.69 2.78
N TYR A 46 -8.04 -1.16 3.72
CA TYR A 46 -9.43 -1.53 3.43
C TYR A 46 -10.28 -0.32 3.04
N VAL A 47 -10.11 0.83 3.69
CA VAL A 47 -10.77 2.08 3.27
C VAL A 47 -10.38 2.44 1.84
N ILE A 48 -9.08 2.43 1.52
CA ILE A 48 -8.59 2.74 0.17
C ILE A 48 -9.12 1.75 -0.87
N THR A 49 -9.17 0.46 -0.52
CA THR A 49 -9.69 -0.61 -1.40
C THR A 49 -11.15 -0.35 -1.74
N GLY A 50 -11.98 -0.12 -0.72
CA GLY A 50 -13.41 0.16 -0.92
C GLY A 50 -13.65 1.43 -1.74
N LEU A 51 -12.89 2.49 -1.44
CA LEU A 51 -12.92 3.77 -2.14
C LEU A 51 -12.63 3.62 -3.64
N LEU A 52 -11.54 2.92 -3.98
CA LEU A 52 -11.13 2.77 -5.37
C LEU A 52 -12.04 1.82 -6.14
N ASP A 53 -12.45 0.71 -5.53
CA ASP A 53 -13.29 -0.28 -6.20
C ASP A 53 -14.71 0.22 -6.44
N SER A 54 -15.33 0.90 -5.47
CA SER A 54 -16.69 1.41 -5.69
C SER A 54 -16.70 2.53 -6.75
N SER A 55 -15.73 3.45 -6.73
CA SER A 55 -15.60 4.46 -7.78
C SER A 55 -15.32 3.82 -9.15
N SER A 56 -14.42 2.85 -9.22
CA SER A 56 -14.04 2.19 -10.47
C SER A 56 -15.19 1.38 -11.06
N VAL A 57 -15.97 0.65 -10.24
CA VAL A 57 -17.13 -0.10 -10.72
C VAL A 57 -18.21 0.83 -11.25
N LEU A 58 -18.50 1.93 -10.55
CA LEU A 58 -19.54 2.88 -10.97
C LEU A 58 -19.16 3.69 -12.22
N ILE A 59 -17.87 4.00 -12.42
CA ILE A 59 -17.41 4.88 -13.51
C ILE A 59 -16.88 4.08 -14.70
N TRP A 60 -16.07 3.05 -14.45
CA TRP A 60 -15.41 2.26 -15.48
C TRP A 60 -16.05 0.89 -15.71
N GLY A 61 -16.88 0.42 -14.78
CA GLY A 61 -17.54 -0.89 -14.88
C GLY A 61 -16.68 -2.07 -14.41
N SER A 62 -15.47 -1.84 -13.91
CA SER A 62 -14.55 -2.91 -13.50
C SER A 62 -13.99 -2.65 -12.11
N PHE A 63 -13.66 -3.71 -11.38
CA PHE A 63 -12.90 -3.60 -10.13
C PHE A 63 -11.42 -3.33 -10.44
N VAL A 64 -10.72 -2.67 -9.53
CA VAL A 64 -9.27 -2.41 -9.63
C VAL A 64 -8.49 -3.10 -8.51
N SER A 65 -9.14 -3.58 -7.46
CA SER A 65 -8.50 -4.24 -6.33
C SER A 65 -9.10 -5.64 -6.10
N MET A 66 -10.42 -5.76 -6.07
CA MET A 66 -11.13 -7.03 -5.88
C MET A 66 -11.25 -7.83 -7.19
N GLN A 67 -10.37 -8.82 -7.38
CA GLN A 67 -10.30 -9.55 -8.65
C GLN A 67 -11.40 -10.59 -8.87
N THR A 68 -12.08 -11.06 -7.80
CA THR A 68 -13.16 -12.06 -7.92
C THR A 68 -14.32 -11.59 -8.80
N GLY A 69 -14.67 -10.30 -8.77
CA GLY A 69 -15.69 -9.76 -9.66
C GLY A 69 -15.20 -9.67 -11.10
N ASN A 70 -13.94 -9.29 -11.30
CA ASN A 70 -13.34 -9.18 -12.62
C ASN A 70 -13.21 -10.52 -13.34
N THR A 71 -12.98 -11.63 -12.64
CA THR A 71 -12.94 -12.95 -13.27
C THR A 71 -14.29 -13.35 -13.86
N VAL A 72 -15.39 -13.00 -13.16
CA VAL A 72 -16.75 -13.20 -13.68
C VAL A 72 -16.98 -12.31 -14.91
N TYR A 73 -16.63 -11.03 -14.85
CA TYR A 73 -16.82 -10.10 -15.98
C TYR A 73 -16.00 -10.50 -17.20
N PHE A 74 -14.76 -10.95 -16.99
CA PHE A 74 -13.90 -11.45 -18.06
C PHE A 74 -14.46 -12.75 -18.67
N GLY A 75 -14.87 -13.71 -17.83
CA GLY A 75 -15.45 -14.98 -18.28
C GLY A 75 -16.74 -14.80 -19.08
N LEU A 76 -17.63 -13.89 -18.64
CA LEU A 76 -18.83 -13.55 -19.40
C LEU A 76 -18.49 -12.94 -20.78
N GLY A 77 -17.46 -12.08 -20.84
CA GLY A 77 -16.97 -11.53 -22.10
C GLY A 77 -16.51 -12.57 -23.10
N LEU A 78 -15.82 -13.61 -22.64
CA LEU A 78 -15.36 -14.71 -23.49
C LEU A 78 -16.52 -15.53 -24.11
N VAL A 79 -17.70 -15.49 -23.48
CA VAL A 79 -18.92 -16.14 -23.99
C VAL A 79 -19.69 -15.24 -24.99
N GLY A 80 -19.25 -13.99 -25.18
CA GLY A 80 -19.75 -13.11 -26.23
C GLY A 80 -20.69 -12.00 -25.75
N THR A 81 -20.51 -11.44 -24.54
CA THR A 81 -21.23 -10.22 -24.17
C THR A 81 -20.79 -9.03 -25.01
N GLU A 82 -21.72 -8.19 -25.45
CA GLU A 82 -21.43 -7.01 -26.29
C GLU A 82 -20.84 -5.80 -25.55
N ASP A 83 -20.59 -5.89 -24.23
CA ASP A 83 -20.05 -4.78 -23.40
C ASP A 83 -18.52 -4.82 -23.31
N ASP A 84 -17.85 -3.68 -23.46
CA ASP A 84 -16.39 -3.50 -23.30
C ASP A 84 -15.87 -3.78 -21.87
N ARG A 85 -16.75 -3.99 -20.89
CA ARG A 85 -16.39 -4.27 -19.49
C ARG A 85 -15.40 -5.41 -19.33
N TRP A 86 -15.53 -6.48 -20.10
CA TRP A 86 -14.65 -7.65 -19.99
C TRP A 86 -13.19 -7.31 -20.29
N ILE A 87 -12.93 -6.37 -21.21
CA ILE A 87 -11.57 -5.93 -21.56
C ILE A 87 -10.95 -5.20 -20.38
N LYS A 88 -11.69 -4.28 -19.76
CA LYS A 88 -11.23 -3.54 -18.56
C LYS A 88 -10.94 -4.50 -17.40
N SER A 89 -11.79 -5.52 -17.21
CA SER A 89 -11.57 -6.56 -16.21
C SER A 89 -10.37 -7.45 -16.51
N GLY A 90 -10.14 -7.82 -17.77
CA GLY A 90 -8.96 -8.55 -18.21
C GLY A 90 -7.67 -7.75 -17.95
N VAL A 91 -7.66 -6.46 -18.28
CA VAL A 91 -6.53 -5.55 -18.00
C VAL A 91 -6.28 -5.42 -16.49
N SER A 92 -7.33 -5.33 -15.68
CA SER A 92 -7.22 -5.30 -14.22
C SER A 92 -6.61 -6.59 -13.66
N ILE A 93 -7.07 -7.76 -14.11
CA ILE A 93 -6.51 -9.07 -13.72
C ILE A 93 -5.03 -9.16 -14.10
N ALA A 94 -4.68 -8.83 -15.35
CA ALA A 94 -3.31 -8.88 -15.83
C ALA A 94 -2.39 -7.93 -15.03
N GLY A 95 -2.85 -6.69 -14.80
CA GLY A 95 -2.13 -5.71 -13.98
C GLY A 95 -1.93 -6.20 -12.54
N PHE A 96 -2.96 -6.77 -11.91
CA PHE A 96 -2.89 -7.31 -10.56
C PHE A 96 -1.93 -8.51 -10.45
N CYS A 97 -1.97 -9.43 -11.43
CA CYS A 97 -1.06 -10.57 -11.48
C CYS A 97 0.39 -10.11 -11.63
N LEU A 98 0.67 -9.19 -12.56
CA LEU A 98 2.01 -8.64 -12.76
C LEU A 98 2.52 -7.92 -11.51
N GLY A 99 1.67 -7.09 -10.90
CA GLY A 99 1.99 -6.42 -9.64
C GLY A 99 2.29 -7.41 -8.51
N SER A 100 1.47 -8.46 -8.38
CA SER A 100 1.66 -9.49 -7.36
C SER A 100 3.03 -10.15 -7.51
N LEU A 101 3.44 -10.47 -8.73
CA LEU A 101 4.77 -11.01 -9.02
C LEU A 101 5.88 -10.02 -8.63
N CYS A 102 5.76 -8.75 -9.03
CA CYS A 102 6.76 -7.72 -8.71
C CYS A 102 6.89 -7.50 -7.20
N PHE A 103 5.78 -7.25 -6.50
CA PHE A 103 5.79 -6.98 -5.06
C PHE A 103 6.15 -8.22 -4.24
N ALA A 104 5.69 -9.41 -4.61
CA ALA A 104 6.08 -10.64 -3.94
C ALA A 104 7.58 -10.93 -4.12
N THR A 105 8.12 -10.71 -5.32
CA THR A 105 9.56 -10.87 -5.57
C THR A 105 10.37 -9.86 -4.77
N PHE A 106 9.96 -8.59 -4.76
CA PHE A 106 10.58 -7.54 -3.95
C PHE A 106 10.63 -7.92 -2.45
N HIS A 107 9.50 -8.39 -1.89
CA HIS A 107 9.41 -8.81 -0.49
C HIS A 107 10.12 -10.15 -0.17
N ARG A 108 10.47 -10.95 -1.18
CA ARG A 108 11.33 -12.14 -1.05
C ARG A 108 12.82 -11.78 -1.09
N VAL A 109 13.21 -10.82 -1.93
CA VAL A 109 14.62 -10.39 -2.07
C VAL A 109 15.06 -9.55 -0.87
N PHE A 110 14.18 -8.67 -0.36
CA PHE A 110 14.51 -7.78 0.74
C PHE A 110 13.87 -8.22 2.07
N PRO A 111 14.52 -7.97 3.23
CA PRO A 111 13.94 -8.30 4.53
C PRO A 111 12.64 -7.55 4.77
N SER A 112 11.52 -8.27 4.65
CA SER A 112 10.15 -7.73 4.64
C SER A 112 9.75 -6.88 5.85
N ARG A 113 10.51 -6.95 6.95
CA ARG A 113 10.25 -6.20 8.20
C ARG A 113 10.97 -4.86 8.30
N ARG A 114 11.95 -4.61 7.43
CA ARG A 114 12.70 -3.35 7.46
C ARG A 114 11.79 -2.22 7.00
N ARG A 115 11.82 -1.11 7.73
CA ARG A 115 11.00 0.09 7.43
C ARG A 115 11.15 0.56 6.01
N TRP A 116 12.38 0.66 5.53
CA TRP A 116 12.64 1.15 4.18
C TRP A 116 11.98 0.27 3.10
N VAL A 117 11.84 -1.05 3.32
CA VAL A 117 11.18 -1.97 2.38
C VAL A 117 9.69 -1.68 2.31
N LEU A 118 9.04 -1.52 3.46
CA LEU A 118 7.62 -1.19 3.54
C LEU A 118 7.35 0.22 3.00
N CYS A 119 8.16 1.21 3.38
CA CYS A 119 8.09 2.56 2.84
C CYS A 119 8.30 2.58 1.32
N ALA A 120 9.30 1.87 0.79
CA ALA A 120 9.56 1.80 -0.65
C ALA A 120 8.39 1.14 -1.40
N SER A 121 7.83 0.05 -0.85
CA SER A 121 6.67 -0.63 -1.41
C SER A 121 5.45 0.30 -1.50
N PHE A 122 5.10 1.00 -0.42
CA PHE A 122 3.97 1.93 -0.46
C PHE A 122 4.27 3.20 -1.25
N LEU A 123 5.52 3.67 -1.30
CA LEU A 123 5.88 4.79 -2.15
C LEU A 123 5.69 4.42 -3.62
N ALA A 124 6.12 3.23 -4.05
CA ALA A 124 5.85 2.73 -5.39
C ALA A 124 4.34 2.63 -5.67
N GLN A 125 3.56 2.12 -4.71
CA GLN A 125 2.10 2.08 -4.84
C GLN A 125 1.49 3.49 -4.98
N THR A 126 1.91 4.44 -4.16
CA THR A 126 1.48 5.84 -4.22
C THR A 126 1.81 6.45 -5.57
N LEU A 127 3.02 6.24 -6.09
CA LEU A 127 3.42 6.75 -7.41
C LEU A 127 2.53 6.20 -8.53
N CYS A 128 2.19 4.91 -8.50
CA CYS A 128 1.25 4.33 -9.46
C CYS A 128 -0.14 4.98 -9.38
N VAL A 129 -0.68 5.17 -8.16
CA VAL A 129 -1.99 5.84 -7.97
C VAL A 129 -1.92 7.31 -8.42
N SER A 130 -0.85 8.03 -8.08
CA SER A 130 -0.67 9.44 -8.48
C SER A 130 -0.52 9.60 -9.99
N LEU A 131 0.18 8.68 -10.66
CA LEU A 131 0.27 8.68 -12.13
C LEU A 131 -1.10 8.42 -12.77
N ALA A 132 -1.85 7.45 -12.26
CA ALA A 132 -3.22 7.21 -12.69
C ALA A 132 -4.12 8.43 -12.45
N ALA A 133 -4.00 9.07 -11.28
CA ALA A 133 -4.72 10.29 -10.92
C ALA A 133 -4.40 11.43 -11.89
N LEU A 134 -3.13 11.62 -12.23
CA LEU A 134 -2.67 12.64 -13.15
C LEU A 134 -3.24 12.45 -14.55
N ILE A 135 -3.19 11.22 -15.08
CA ILE A 135 -3.78 10.87 -16.39
C ILE A 135 -5.27 11.22 -16.42
N VAL A 136 -6.02 10.79 -15.39
CA VAL A 136 -7.47 11.06 -15.30
C VAL A 136 -7.77 12.55 -15.11
N THR A 137 -6.90 13.28 -14.39
CA THR A 137 -7.04 14.73 -14.14
C THR A 137 -6.86 15.54 -15.42
N ILE A 138 -5.84 15.21 -16.22
CA ILE A 138 -5.49 15.95 -17.44
C ILE A 138 -6.51 15.69 -18.55
N TYR A 139 -6.81 14.42 -18.82
CA TYR A 139 -7.59 14.05 -20.00
C TYR A 139 -9.09 13.94 -19.75
N ARG A 140 -9.53 13.91 -18.48
CA ARG A 140 -10.94 13.86 -18.06
C ARG A 140 -11.81 12.94 -18.95
N PRO A 141 -11.56 11.62 -18.97
CA PRO A 141 -12.30 10.70 -19.81
C PRO A 141 -13.80 10.78 -19.53
N THR A 142 -14.60 10.98 -20.57
CA THR A 142 -16.07 11.06 -20.49
C THR A 142 -16.65 9.75 -19.99
N ARG A 143 -17.64 9.83 -19.09
CA ARG A 143 -18.38 8.65 -18.64
C ARG A 143 -19.14 8.02 -19.80
N GLY A 144 -18.96 6.73 -20.03
CA GLY A 144 -19.56 6.03 -21.17
C GLY A 144 -18.93 6.37 -22.52
N GLY A 145 -17.77 7.03 -22.54
CA GLY A 145 -16.98 7.21 -23.77
C GLY A 145 -16.44 5.87 -24.31
N PRO A 146 -15.96 5.84 -25.56
CA PRO A 146 -15.40 4.64 -26.17
C PRO A 146 -14.21 4.11 -25.36
N LEU A 147 -13.97 2.81 -25.45
CA LEU A 147 -12.81 2.18 -24.83
C LEU A 147 -11.53 2.88 -25.28
N SER A 148 -10.87 3.54 -24.32
CA SER A 148 -9.65 4.30 -24.57
C SER A 148 -8.55 3.83 -23.64
N TRP A 149 -7.31 3.92 -24.12
CA TRP A 149 -6.11 3.69 -23.34
C TRP A 149 -6.06 4.60 -22.09
N LEU A 150 -6.74 5.75 -22.14
CA LEU A 150 -6.92 6.68 -21.03
C LEU A 150 -7.69 6.11 -19.83
N VAL A 151 -8.42 5.01 -20.03
CA VAL A 151 -9.07 4.24 -18.95
C VAL A 151 -8.26 2.98 -18.64
N LEU A 152 -7.77 2.29 -19.67
CA LEU A 152 -7.03 1.03 -19.51
C LEU A 152 -5.72 1.20 -18.73
N VAL A 153 -4.95 2.26 -19.01
CA VAL A 153 -3.67 2.52 -18.32
C VAL A 153 -3.90 2.83 -16.83
N PRO A 154 -4.81 3.74 -16.43
CA PRO A 154 -5.17 3.91 -15.02
C PRO A 154 -5.66 2.62 -14.35
N VAL A 155 -6.54 1.85 -15.00
CA VAL A 155 -7.02 0.56 -14.46
C VAL A 155 -5.84 -0.38 -14.19
N ALA A 156 -4.93 -0.54 -15.15
CA ALA A 156 -3.74 -1.38 -15.00
C ALA A 156 -2.83 -0.91 -13.87
N LEU A 157 -2.57 0.41 -13.77
CA LEU A 157 -1.72 0.99 -12.72
C LEU A 157 -2.32 0.80 -11.32
N ILE A 158 -3.63 1.00 -11.18
CA ILE A 158 -4.31 0.86 -9.89
C ILE A 158 -4.40 -0.62 -9.49
N ALA A 159 -4.62 -1.52 -10.45
CA ALA A 159 -4.60 -2.95 -10.22
C ALA A 159 -3.22 -3.51 -9.88
N PHE A 160 -2.19 -3.02 -10.57
CA PHE A 160 -0.82 -3.33 -10.24
C PHE A 160 -0.49 -2.94 -8.80
N GLN A 161 -0.81 -1.72 -8.36
CA GLN A 161 -0.49 -1.30 -6.99
C GLN A 161 -1.37 -1.96 -5.91
N SER A 162 -2.63 -2.30 -6.21
CA SER A 162 -3.54 -2.91 -5.23
C SER A 162 -3.07 -4.31 -4.84
N SER A 163 -2.41 -5.02 -5.76
CA SER A 163 -1.72 -6.28 -5.45
C SER A 163 -0.61 -6.09 -4.39
N GLY A 164 0.10 -4.96 -4.39
CA GLY A 164 1.11 -4.62 -3.40
C GLY A 164 0.54 -4.47 -1.99
N GLN A 165 -0.69 -3.96 -1.86
CA GLN A 165 -1.42 -3.94 -0.58
C GLN A 165 -1.78 -5.34 -0.11
N ALA A 166 -2.20 -6.22 -1.03
CA ALA A 166 -2.51 -7.61 -0.70
C ALA A 166 -1.26 -8.41 -0.32
N VAL A 167 -0.11 -8.14 -0.93
CA VAL A 167 1.17 -8.76 -0.53
C VAL A 167 1.61 -8.23 0.84
N THR A 168 1.56 -6.91 1.03
CA THR A 168 1.96 -6.29 2.30
C THR A 168 1.05 -6.70 3.45
N SER A 169 -0.24 -6.91 3.22
CA SER A 169 -1.16 -7.36 4.26
C SER A 169 -0.80 -8.76 4.78
N ARG A 170 -0.33 -9.66 3.90
CA ARG A 170 0.19 -10.97 4.31
C ARG A 170 1.49 -10.85 5.07
N VAL A 171 2.36 -9.92 4.68
CA VAL A 171 3.62 -9.63 5.38
C VAL A 171 3.37 -9.09 6.79
N LEU A 172 2.44 -8.14 6.96
CA LEU A 172 2.17 -7.49 8.25
C LEU A 172 1.40 -8.36 9.24
N ASN A 173 0.61 -9.32 8.76
CA ASN A 173 -0.26 -10.17 9.59
C ASN A 173 0.49 -11.34 10.25
N PHE A 174 1.62 -11.02 10.90
CA PHE A 174 2.47 -11.95 11.63
C PHE A 174 1.67 -12.69 12.73
N GLY A 175 1.60 -14.01 12.62
CA GLY A 175 0.74 -14.90 13.41
C GLY A 175 1.24 -15.26 14.82
N GLY A 176 1.38 -14.29 15.73
CA GLY A 176 1.76 -14.57 17.12
C GLY A 176 0.92 -13.83 18.15
N LEU A 177 0.47 -14.60 19.16
CA LEU A 177 0.03 -14.22 20.53
C LEU A 177 -1.42 -14.58 20.92
N THR A 178 -1.73 -15.88 20.91
CA THR A 178 -2.53 -16.68 21.88
C THR A 178 -3.68 -16.12 22.76
N SER A 179 -4.18 -14.89 22.58
CA SER A 179 -5.44 -14.38 23.17
C SER A 179 -6.47 -13.97 22.10
N VAL A 180 -6.15 -14.26 20.83
CA VAL A 180 -6.59 -13.48 19.67
C VAL A 180 -7.94 -13.88 19.07
N VAL A 181 -8.79 -14.70 19.69
CA VAL A 181 -10.08 -15.05 19.04
C VAL A 181 -11.03 -13.84 19.04
N LEU A 182 -11.23 -13.18 20.21
CA LEU A 182 -11.99 -11.93 20.27
C LEU A 182 -11.30 -10.79 19.50
N THR A 183 -9.98 -10.66 19.61
CA THR A 183 -9.24 -9.59 18.91
C THR A 183 -9.24 -9.79 17.39
N LYS A 184 -9.16 -11.03 16.88
CA LYS A 184 -9.30 -11.31 15.43
C LYS A 184 -10.68 -10.97 14.93
N GLU A 185 -11.72 -11.28 15.71
CA GLU A 185 -13.10 -11.01 15.31
C GLU A 185 -13.38 -9.51 15.27
N MET A 186 -12.96 -8.76 16.30
CA MET A 186 -13.04 -7.29 16.29
C MET A 186 -12.26 -6.67 15.13
N ARG A 187 -11.11 -7.28 14.74
CA ARG A 187 -10.34 -6.83 13.57
C ARG A 187 -11.04 -7.12 12.25
N ARG A 188 -11.76 -8.24 12.12
CA ARG A 188 -12.56 -8.57 10.93
C ARG A 188 -13.74 -7.61 10.79
N ILE A 189 -14.45 -7.36 11.89
CA ILE A 189 -15.53 -6.36 11.93
C ILE A 189 -14.98 -4.99 11.54
N GLY A 190 -13.86 -4.58 12.12
CA GLY A 190 -13.17 -3.33 11.74
C GLY A 190 -12.83 -3.28 10.25
N ALA A 191 -12.28 -4.36 9.68
CA ALA A 191 -11.97 -4.42 8.25
C ALA A 191 -13.22 -4.29 7.37
N VAL A 192 -14.33 -4.94 7.73
CA VAL A 192 -15.61 -4.84 7.01
C VAL A 192 -16.16 -3.41 7.10
N LEU A 193 -16.15 -2.80 8.28
CA LEU A 193 -16.62 -1.42 8.48
C LEU A 193 -15.75 -0.42 7.72
N CYS A 194 -14.43 -0.57 7.74
CA CYS A 194 -13.51 0.27 6.99
C CYS A 194 -13.69 0.11 5.47
N LEU A 195 -13.87 -1.13 4.98
CA LEU A 195 -14.17 -1.39 3.58
C LEU A 195 -15.49 -0.72 3.17
N LEU A 196 -16.55 -0.89 3.97
CA LEU A 196 -17.86 -0.29 3.73
C LEU A 196 -17.77 1.25 3.72
N PHE A 197 -17.06 1.83 4.68
CA PHE A 197 -16.80 3.26 4.72
C PHE A 197 -16.09 3.74 3.45
N GLY A 198 -15.05 3.02 3.01
CA GLY A 198 -14.40 3.26 1.73
C GLY A 198 -15.38 3.20 0.55
N VAL A 199 -16.21 2.16 0.48
CA VAL A 199 -17.22 1.99 -0.57
C VAL A 199 -18.16 3.19 -0.64
N VAL A 200 -18.66 3.67 0.51
CA VAL A 200 -19.52 4.87 0.58
C VAL A 200 -18.78 6.10 0.05
N LEU A 201 -17.54 6.35 0.50
CA LEU A 201 -16.75 7.48 0.02
C LEU A 201 -16.51 7.42 -1.50
N GLY A 202 -16.22 6.24 -2.05
CA GLY A 202 -16.03 6.08 -3.49
C GLY A 202 -17.32 6.21 -4.29
N GLY A 203 -18.45 5.81 -3.72
CA GLY A 203 -19.78 6.07 -4.29
C GLY A 203 -20.08 7.57 -4.35
N LEU A 204 -19.80 8.31 -3.27
CA LEU A 204 -19.95 9.76 -3.23
C LEU A 204 -19.08 10.45 -4.29
N TRP A 205 -17.81 10.05 -4.43
CA TRP A 205 -16.95 10.56 -5.51
C TRP A 205 -17.51 10.23 -6.90
N ALA A 206 -18.02 9.01 -7.10
CA ALA A 206 -18.61 8.61 -8.36
C ALA A 206 -19.88 9.39 -8.70
N HIS A 207 -20.69 9.81 -7.74
CA HIS A 207 -21.85 10.67 -8.03
C HIS A 207 -21.50 12.17 -8.12
N SER A 208 -20.34 12.58 -7.59
CA SER A 208 -19.88 13.96 -7.67
C SER A 208 -19.44 14.38 -9.09
N SER A 209 -19.40 15.69 -9.33
CA SER A 209 -18.85 16.29 -10.56
C SER A 209 -17.33 16.07 -10.72
N VAL A 210 -16.62 15.75 -9.64
CA VAL A 210 -15.18 15.47 -9.64
C VAL A 210 -14.90 14.06 -10.17
N GLY A 211 -15.79 13.11 -9.91
CA GLY A 211 -15.70 11.74 -10.42
C GLY A 211 -14.44 11.00 -9.95
N MET A 212 -13.85 10.22 -10.87
CA MET A 212 -12.74 9.29 -10.58
C MET A 212 -11.48 10.02 -10.08
N MET A 213 -11.24 11.24 -10.56
CA MET A 213 -10.10 12.06 -10.14
C MET A 213 -10.08 12.26 -8.61
N GLY A 214 -11.25 12.56 -8.02
CA GLY A 214 -11.37 12.80 -6.58
C GLY A 214 -11.05 11.55 -5.77
N ALA A 215 -11.55 10.38 -6.23
CA ALA A 215 -11.25 9.10 -5.61
C ALA A 215 -9.75 8.76 -5.66
N LEU A 216 -9.10 8.98 -6.82
CA LEU A 216 -7.67 8.69 -6.99
C LEU A 216 -6.76 9.59 -6.17
N TRP A 217 -7.02 10.90 -6.14
CA TRP A 217 -6.24 11.81 -5.29
C TRP A 217 -6.45 11.55 -3.81
N THR A 218 -7.68 11.23 -3.39
CA THR A 218 -7.98 10.81 -2.02
C THR A 218 -7.17 9.57 -1.66
N ALA A 219 -7.14 8.55 -2.52
CA ALA A 219 -6.35 7.35 -2.31
C ALA A 219 -4.84 7.63 -2.25
N ALA A 220 -4.32 8.51 -3.12
CA ALA A 220 -2.92 8.92 -3.12
C ALA A 220 -2.52 9.63 -1.82
N ILE A 221 -3.38 10.52 -1.30
CA ILE A 221 -3.18 11.20 -0.02
C ILE A 221 -3.18 10.18 1.12
N LEU A 222 -4.19 9.30 1.19
CA LEU A 222 -4.28 8.27 2.24
C LEU A 222 -3.05 7.36 2.25
N LYS A 223 -2.53 6.96 1.08
CA LYS A 223 -1.28 6.17 1.02
C LYS A 223 -0.05 6.96 1.44
N SER A 224 0.01 8.24 1.09
CA SER A 224 1.10 9.12 1.51
C SER A 224 1.14 9.27 3.03
N LEU A 225 -0.04 9.34 3.68
CA LEU A 225 -0.15 9.35 5.14
C LEU A 225 0.35 8.04 5.77
N ILE A 226 0.12 6.89 5.14
CA ILE A 226 0.68 5.61 5.60
C ILE A 226 2.21 5.64 5.55
N VAL A 227 2.80 6.11 4.45
CA VAL A 227 4.25 6.24 4.30
C VAL A 227 4.82 7.21 5.35
N ALA A 228 4.20 8.37 5.54
CA ALA A 228 4.60 9.33 6.57
C ALA A 228 4.49 8.73 7.98
N GLY A 229 3.42 7.99 8.25
CA GLY A 229 3.22 7.26 9.51
C GLY A 229 4.35 6.28 9.81
N TRP A 230 4.82 5.53 8.80
CA TRP A 230 5.97 4.63 8.97
C TRP A 230 7.29 5.33 9.19
N LEU A 231 7.50 6.48 8.56
CA LEU A 231 8.69 7.30 8.80
C LEU A 231 8.69 7.88 10.23
N ALA A 232 7.52 8.25 10.75
CA ALA A 232 7.36 8.76 12.12
C ALA A 232 7.36 7.66 13.20
N TRP A 233 7.11 6.39 12.83
CA TRP A 233 7.02 5.28 13.77
C TRP A 233 8.34 5.02 14.51
N LYS A 234 8.35 4.92 15.84
CA LYS A 234 9.58 4.63 16.61
C LYS A 234 10.02 3.18 16.45
N GLY A 235 11.33 2.93 16.28
CA GLY A 235 11.93 1.58 16.22
C GLY A 235 11.82 0.88 17.55
N LYS A 236 11.78 -0.46 17.56
CA LYS A 236 12.10 -1.19 18.79
C LYS A 236 13.53 -0.79 19.18
N CYS A 237 13.70 -0.16 20.33
CA CYS A 237 15.01 -0.15 20.99
C CYS A 237 15.29 -1.62 21.32
N VAL A 238 16.34 -2.17 20.74
CA VAL A 238 16.92 -3.40 21.26
C VAL A 238 17.42 -3.00 22.65
N GLU A 239 16.76 -3.47 23.69
CA GLU A 239 17.36 -3.51 25.02
C GLU A 239 18.60 -4.39 24.86
N GLU A 240 19.77 -3.76 24.86
CA GLU A 240 21.02 -4.44 25.14
C GLU A 240 20.83 -5.08 26.52
N THR A 241 20.59 -6.38 26.52
CA THR A 241 20.68 -7.19 27.73
C THR A 241 22.17 -7.26 28.03
N GLU A 242 22.56 -6.59 29.12
CA GLU A 242 23.91 -6.61 29.70
C GLU A 242 24.44 -8.03 29.91
#